data_AF-F3LFI0-F1
#
_entry.id   AF-F3LFI0-F1
#
_cell.length_a   1.000
_cell.length_b   1.000
_cell.length_c   1.000
_cell.angle_alpha   90.00
_cell.angle_beta   90.00
_cell.angle_gamma   90.00
#
_symmetry.space_group_name_H-M   'P 1'
#
loop_
_entity.id
_entity.type
_entity.pdbx_description
1 polymer ?
#
loop_
_entity_poly.entity_id
_entity_poly.type
_entity_poly.pdbx_seq_one_letter_code
_entity_poly.pdbx_strand_id
1 'polypeptide(L)'
;MIISGHWYASGSAAQVAAALHIDNDVVEVKTGGDVVLSCHLRDVGVSDRLGNIERKLTFVDIGIFSTQDNAAIDSAFGSLQKSNRCIHFLETHMAAVLVALIFTIAVGFSFFRWGIPWASETVAHALPHKTNELIAAESLDFLDEYWFGESEIDEQRQAKIRDHFRTQLLPLDETNKGINYRLHFRSWDHNDKKIPNAFALPSGDIILTDQFVLLTKNQDEMDSVLLHEIGHVVHRHSLEMVIQSTLVTTIVMLVTGDSSGIADVGLGLGALLVSSHYSRNHESEADVYAFEKMLVAGIDPQAFSLIMGRMDEYMEKTFHAAEVDSGIEVNADSHGGTDDDIGIDTESTAKSDVDANTENGQEENVNVIEKTGNTSDYNDLMNYLSTHPETEARQKKAQQYSECFKQGLTVCDVQ
;
A
#
# COMPACT_ATOMS: atom_id res chain seq x y z
N MET A 1 -51.09 -32.95 2.69
CA MET A 1 -49.93 -32.77 1.79
C MET A 1 -49.00 -33.96 1.93
N ILE A 2 -48.31 -34.38 0.87
CA ILE A 2 -47.31 -35.46 0.92
C ILE A 2 -46.03 -34.95 0.25
N ILE A 3 -44.89 -35.09 0.91
CA ILE A 3 -43.58 -34.63 0.43
C ILE A 3 -42.60 -35.80 0.49
N SER A 4 -41.97 -36.14 -0.63
CA SER A 4 -40.96 -37.21 -0.69
C SER A 4 -39.60 -36.71 -0.19
N GLY A 5 -38.85 -37.60 0.46
CA GLY A 5 -37.53 -37.26 0.96
C GLY A 5 -36.85 -38.44 1.65
N HIS A 6 -35.96 -38.12 2.58
CA HIS A 6 -35.12 -39.09 3.27
C HIS A 6 -35.16 -38.89 4.77
N TRP A 7 -35.29 -39.98 5.51
CA TRP A 7 -35.25 -40.03 6.96
C TRP A 7 -33.87 -40.48 7.47
N TYR A 8 -33.38 -39.79 8.48
CA TYR A 8 -32.19 -40.10 9.25
C TYR A 8 -32.59 -40.20 10.73
N ALA A 9 -32.49 -41.40 11.32
CA ALA A 9 -32.80 -41.60 12.74
C ALA A 9 -31.73 -40.96 13.65
N SER A 10 -32.12 -40.50 14.83
CA SER A 10 -31.18 -39.97 15.83
C SER A 10 -30.05 -40.96 16.12
N GLY A 11 -28.80 -40.48 16.06
CA GLY A 11 -27.60 -41.31 16.24
C GLY A 11 -27.21 -42.20 15.05
N SER A 12 -27.90 -42.11 13.90
CA SER A 12 -27.60 -42.90 12.70
C SER A 12 -27.41 -42.04 11.45
N ALA A 13 -26.36 -42.33 10.67
CA ALA A 13 -26.15 -41.73 9.35
C ALA A 13 -26.86 -42.49 8.21
N ALA A 14 -27.57 -43.59 8.52
CA ALA A 14 -28.27 -44.38 7.51
C ALA A 14 -29.48 -43.63 6.93
N GLN A 15 -29.51 -43.52 5.60
CA GLN A 15 -30.54 -42.83 4.84
C GLN A 15 -31.65 -43.80 4.42
N VAL A 16 -32.89 -43.51 4.81
CA VAL A 16 -34.07 -44.32 4.43
C VAL A 16 -35.04 -43.47 3.61
N ALA A 17 -35.54 -43.99 2.49
CA ALA A 17 -36.56 -43.31 1.69
C ALA A 17 -37.86 -43.15 2.50
N ALA A 18 -38.37 -41.93 2.58
CA ALA A 18 -39.46 -41.56 3.47
C ALA A 18 -40.44 -40.59 2.79
N ALA A 19 -41.69 -40.62 3.24
CA ALA A 19 -42.72 -39.66 2.87
C ALA A 19 -43.18 -38.90 4.10
N LEU A 20 -43.14 -37.56 4.03
CA LEU A 20 -43.68 -36.67 5.02
C LEU A 20 -45.15 -36.38 4.67
N HIS A 21 -46.06 -36.77 5.55
CA HIS A 21 -47.49 -36.48 5.45
C HIS A 21 -47.82 -35.33 6.40
N ILE A 22 -48.40 -34.25 5.87
CA ILE A 22 -48.85 -33.11 6.67
C ILE A 22 -50.36 -33.00 6.51
N ASP A 23 -51.10 -33.11 7.60
CA ASP A 23 -52.55 -32.94 7.64
C ASP A 23 -52.95 -32.02 8.80
N ASN A 24 -53.58 -30.89 8.45
CA ASN A 24 -53.89 -29.78 9.35
C ASN A 24 -52.65 -29.31 10.16
N ASP A 25 -52.58 -29.67 11.44
CA ASP A 25 -51.51 -29.29 12.38
C ASP A 25 -50.62 -30.50 12.77
N VAL A 26 -50.80 -31.66 12.12
CA VAL A 26 -50.06 -32.91 12.41
C VAL A 26 -49.11 -33.24 11.27
N VAL A 27 -47.88 -33.60 11.64
CA VAL A 27 -46.80 -34.02 10.74
C VAL A 27 -46.44 -35.47 11.05
N GLU A 28 -46.62 -36.34 10.07
CA GLU A 28 -46.22 -37.75 10.14
C GLU A 28 -45.05 -38.05 9.17
N VAL A 29 -44.04 -38.77 9.64
CA VAL A 29 -43.00 -39.33 8.75
C VAL A 29 -43.28 -40.82 8.57
N LYS A 30 -43.36 -41.28 7.31
CA LYS A 30 -43.62 -42.68 6.97
C LYS A 30 -42.46 -43.29 6.18
N THR A 31 -42.04 -44.50 6.55
CA THR A 31 -41.03 -45.28 5.80
C THR A 31 -41.62 -46.65 5.47
N GLY A 32 -41.58 -47.06 4.20
CA GLY A 32 -42.12 -48.37 3.77
C GLY A 32 -43.64 -48.55 3.91
N GLY A 33 -44.37 -47.52 4.39
CA GLY A 33 -45.81 -47.56 4.67
C GLY A 33 -46.15 -47.33 6.15
N ASP A 34 -45.22 -47.63 7.06
CA ASP A 34 -45.41 -47.49 8.50
C ASP A 34 -45.11 -46.07 8.98
N VAL A 35 -45.86 -45.60 9.99
CA VAL A 35 -45.63 -44.30 10.65
C VAL A 35 -44.47 -44.43 11.64
N VAL A 36 -43.37 -43.74 11.35
CA VAL A 36 -42.16 -43.70 12.20
C VAL A 36 -42.27 -42.62 13.26
N LEU A 37 -42.93 -41.51 12.93
CA LEU A 37 -43.12 -40.35 13.79
C LEU A 37 -44.46 -39.67 13.48
N SER A 38 -45.11 -39.15 14.50
CA SER A 38 -46.25 -38.23 14.40
C SER A 38 -46.10 -37.15 15.49
N CYS A 39 -46.18 -35.88 15.12
CA CYS A 39 -45.97 -34.72 16.01
C CYS A 39 -46.75 -33.49 15.51
N HIS A 40 -46.82 -32.41 16.31
CA HIS A 40 -47.44 -31.16 15.87
C HIS A 40 -46.49 -30.36 14.97
N LEU A 41 -47.06 -29.64 13.98
CA LEU A 41 -46.36 -28.78 13.02
C LEU A 41 -45.43 -27.75 13.70
N ARG A 42 -45.78 -27.33 14.92
CA ARG A 42 -45.05 -26.34 15.74
C ARG A 42 -43.79 -26.88 16.41
N ASP A 43 -43.69 -28.20 16.59
CA ASP A 43 -42.58 -28.85 17.29
C ASP A 43 -41.44 -29.24 16.32
N VAL A 44 -41.61 -28.96 15.02
CA VAL A 44 -40.66 -29.26 13.96
C VAL A 44 -39.70 -28.09 13.74
N GLY A 45 -38.40 -28.32 13.96
CA GLY A 45 -37.35 -27.36 13.63
C GLY A 45 -37.06 -27.35 12.13
N VAL A 46 -37.56 -26.35 11.40
CA VAL A 46 -37.31 -26.20 9.96
C VAL A 46 -36.02 -25.41 9.73
N SER A 47 -35.10 -25.92 8.91
CA SER A 47 -33.90 -25.15 8.52
C SER A 47 -34.27 -23.87 7.77
N ASP A 48 -33.35 -22.91 7.66
CA ASP A 48 -33.54 -21.78 6.75
C ASP A 48 -33.45 -22.23 5.28
N ARG A 49 -34.06 -21.44 4.38
CA ARG A 49 -33.95 -21.63 2.93
C ARG A 49 -32.68 -20.95 2.45
N LEU A 50 -31.82 -21.72 1.78
CA LEU A 50 -30.57 -21.28 1.17
C LEU A 50 -30.53 -21.83 -0.27
N GLY A 51 -30.91 -21.02 -1.25
CA GLY A 51 -30.97 -21.42 -2.65
C GLY A 51 -31.80 -22.69 -2.91
N ASN A 52 -31.16 -23.70 -3.52
CA ASN A 52 -31.75 -25.00 -3.86
C ASN A 52 -31.13 -26.17 -3.07
N ILE A 53 -30.57 -25.90 -1.88
CA ILE A 53 -30.09 -26.92 -0.95
C ILE A 53 -31.30 -27.64 -0.32
N GLU A 54 -31.15 -28.92 0.03
CA GLU A 54 -32.20 -29.71 0.68
C GLU A 54 -32.67 -29.07 1.99
N ARG A 55 -33.99 -28.93 2.16
CA ARG A 55 -34.60 -28.50 3.44
C ARG A 55 -34.44 -29.63 4.45
N LYS A 56 -34.02 -29.30 5.67
CA LYS A 56 -33.97 -30.25 6.79
C LYS A 56 -35.06 -29.90 7.81
N LEU A 57 -35.86 -30.90 8.16
CA LEU A 57 -36.81 -30.87 9.25
C LEU A 57 -36.22 -31.67 10.41
N THR A 58 -35.87 -30.99 11.48
CA THR A 58 -35.30 -31.57 12.70
C THR A 58 -36.42 -31.84 13.69
N PHE A 59 -36.53 -33.09 14.13
CA PHE A 59 -37.46 -33.52 15.16
C PHE A 59 -36.64 -33.84 16.41
N VAL A 60 -36.84 -33.05 17.48
CA VAL A 60 -36.03 -33.10 18.70
C VAL A 60 -35.93 -34.53 19.24
N ASP A 61 -34.71 -34.97 19.54
CA ASP A 61 -34.33 -36.30 20.03
C ASP A 61 -34.66 -37.52 19.13
N ILE A 62 -35.36 -37.34 17.99
CA ILE A 62 -35.92 -38.45 17.20
C ILE A 62 -35.22 -38.63 15.85
N GLY A 63 -34.97 -37.55 15.10
CA GLY A 63 -34.32 -37.64 13.79
C GLY A 63 -34.48 -36.42 12.89
N ILE A 64 -34.03 -36.56 11.65
CA ILE A 64 -34.05 -35.51 10.62
C ILE A 64 -34.69 -36.05 9.34
N PHE A 65 -35.61 -35.29 8.75
CA PHE A 65 -36.11 -35.51 7.40
C PHE A 65 -35.49 -34.49 6.42
N SER A 66 -34.93 -34.95 5.30
CA SER A 66 -34.32 -34.11 4.25
C SER A 66 -35.12 -34.22 2.95
N THR A 67 -35.37 -33.09 2.28
CA THR A 67 -36.08 -33.07 0.98
C THR A 67 -35.60 -31.95 0.06
N GLN A 68 -35.67 -32.18 -1.26
CA GLN A 68 -35.42 -31.18 -2.31
C GLN A 68 -36.68 -30.38 -2.70
N ASP A 69 -37.87 -30.75 -2.19
CA ASP A 69 -39.10 -30.01 -2.48
C ASP A 69 -39.24 -28.78 -1.56
N ASN A 70 -38.40 -27.79 -1.85
CA ASN A 70 -38.29 -26.56 -1.08
C ASN A 70 -39.62 -25.78 -1.10
N ALA A 71 -40.35 -25.81 -2.22
CA ALA A 71 -41.63 -25.13 -2.38
C ALA A 71 -42.75 -25.77 -1.53
N ALA A 72 -42.77 -27.10 -1.41
CA ALA A 72 -43.74 -27.78 -0.56
C ALA A 72 -43.54 -27.48 0.93
N ILE A 73 -42.28 -27.45 1.39
CA ILE A 73 -41.93 -27.08 2.77
C ILE A 73 -42.32 -25.63 3.06
N ASP A 74 -42.00 -24.69 2.17
CA ASP A 74 -42.33 -23.28 2.40
C ASP A 74 -43.86 -23.04 2.40
N SER A 75 -44.64 -23.81 1.62
CA SER A 75 -46.11 -23.77 1.65
C SER A 75 -46.70 -24.30 2.97
N ALA A 76 -46.07 -25.31 3.57
CA ALA A 76 -46.54 -25.93 4.82
C ALA A 76 -46.07 -25.18 6.09
N PHE A 77 -44.85 -24.64 6.09
CA PHE A 77 -44.20 -24.07 7.27
C PHE A 77 -43.94 -22.55 7.18
N GLY A 78 -44.21 -21.90 6.04
CA GLY A 78 -43.83 -20.50 5.80
C GLY A 78 -44.46 -19.46 6.73
N SER A 79 -45.56 -19.79 7.42
CA SER A 79 -46.16 -18.93 8.46
C SER A 79 -45.40 -18.95 9.79
N LEU A 80 -44.56 -19.98 10.03
CA LEU A 80 -43.78 -20.19 11.24
C LEU A 80 -42.33 -19.66 11.11
N GLN A 81 -41.86 -19.39 9.89
CA GLN A 81 -40.48 -18.96 9.63
C GLN A 81 -40.30 -17.44 9.65
N LYS A 82 -39.32 -16.96 10.42
CA LYS A 82 -38.81 -15.58 10.34
C LYS A 82 -37.83 -15.44 9.15
N SER A 83 -38.36 -15.28 7.94
CA SER A 83 -37.51 -15.04 6.77
C SER A 83 -36.70 -13.74 6.89
N ASN A 84 -35.36 -13.86 6.86
CA ASN A 84 -34.46 -12.72 6.73
C ASN A 84 -34.58 -12.13 5.31
N ARG A 85 -35.55 -11.22 5.12
CA ARG A 85 -35.91 -10.63 3.81
C ARG A 85 -34.71 -10.10 3.01
N CYS A 86 -33.67 -9.58 3.66
CA CYS A 86 -32.45 -9.11 3.00
C CYS A 86 -31.66 -10.25 2.33
N ILE A 87 -31.53 -11.41 2.99
CA ILE A 87 -30.81 -12.58 2.45
C ILE A 87 -31.60 -13.14 1.26
N HIS A 88 -32.91 -13.36 1.42
CA HIS A 88 -33.77 -13.81 0.32
C HIS A 88 -33.75 -12.85 -0.88
N PHE A 89 -33.71 -11.53 -0.65
CA PHE A 89 -33.63 -10.54 -1.73
C PHE A 89 -32.31 -10.66 -2.51
N LEU A 90 -31.18 -10.81 -1.80
CA LEU A 90 -29.85 -11.03 -2.40
C LEU A 90 -29.79 -12.36 -3.17
N GLU A 91 -30.29 -13.46 -2.59
CA GLU A 91 -30.35 -14.78 -3.26
C GLU A 91 -31.20 -14.75 -4.55
N THR A 92 -32.25 -13.93 -4.59
CA THR A 92 -33.15 -13.86 -5.76
C THR A 92 -32.60 -12.94 -6.87
N HIS A 93 -31.67 -12.02 -6.55
CA HIS A 93 -31.16 -11.02 -7.49
C HIS A 93 -29.63 -11.02 -7.56
N MET A 94 -29.06 -11.76 -8.51
CA MET A 94 -27.60 -11.76 -8.77
C MET A 94 -27.04 -10.34 -9.02
N ALA A 95 -27.83 -9.45 -9.61
CA ALA A 95 -27.46 -8.04 -9.77
C ALA A 95 -27.27 -7.32 -8.42
N ALA A 96 -28.09 -7.63 -7.39
CA ALA A 96 -27.93 -7.07 -6.06
C ALA A 96 -26.67 -7.61 -5.35
N VAL A 97 -26.31 -8.87 -5.60
CA VAL A 97 -25.03 -9.45 -5.11
C VAL A 97 -23.83 -8.74 -5.76
N LEU A 98 -23.86 -8.52 -7.08
CA LEU A 98 -22.81 -7.76 -7.78
C LEU A 98 -22.70 -6.32 -7.27
N VAL A 99 -23.84 -5.62 -7.09
CA VAL A 99 -23.85 -4.27 -6.50
C VAL A 99 -23.29 -4.27 -5.08
N ALA A 100 -23.64 -5.24 -4.24
CA ALA A 100 -23.10 -5.35 -2.88
C ALA A 100 -21.59 -5.64 -2.87
N LEU A 101 -21.09 -6.47 -3.79
CA LEU A 101 -19.66 -6.74 -3.96
C LEU A 101 -18.90 -5.48 -4.41
N ILE A 102 -19.37 -4.80 -5.46
CA ILE A 102 -18.79 -3.55 -5.96
C ILE A 102 -18.81 -2.48 -4.85
N PHE A 103 -19.91 -2.36 -4.11
CA PHE A 103 -20.00 -1.45 -2.97
C PHE A 103 -19.00 -1.80 -1.86
N THR A 104 -18.82 -3.08 -1.54
CA THR A 104 -17.83 -3.53 -0.54
C THR A 104 -16.41 -3.20 -0.97
N ILE A 105 -16.07 -3.46 -2.24
CA ILE A 105 -14.76 -3.10 -2.82
C ILE A 105 -14.57 -1.57 -2.81
N ALA A 106 -15.59 -0.80 -3.19
CA ALA A 106 -15.54 0.66 -3.20
C ALA A 106 -15.39 1.25 -1.79
N VAL A 107 -16.06 0.69 -0.78
CA VAL A 107 -15.91 1.08 0.63
C VAL A 107 -14.50 0.73 1.14
N GLY A 108 -14.01 -0.49 0.84
CA GLY A 108 -12.64 -0.89 1.17
C GLY A 108 -11.59 0.05 0.55
N PHE A 109 -11.67 0.26 -0.77
CA PHE A 109 -10.83 1.21 -1.48
C PHE A 109 -10.91 2.62 -0.88
N SER A 110 -12.11 3.10 -0.54
CA SER A 110 -12.29 4.42 0.06
C SER A 110 -11.66 4.53 1.45
N PHE A 111 -11.76 3.47 2.25
CA PHE A 111 -11.14 3.39 3.57
C PHE A 111 -9.62 3.43 3.49
N PHE A 112 -8.99 2.66 2.60
CA PHE A 112 -7.54 2.72 2.37
C PHE A 112 -7.10 4.06 1.74
N ARG A 113 -7.87 4.62 0.80
CA ARG A 113 -7.48 5.82 0.03
C ARG A 113 -7.69 7.14 0.77
N TRP A 114 -8.66 7.22 1.67
CA TRP A 114 -9.00 8.46 2.40
C TRP A 114 -9.14 8.26 3.91
N GLY A 115 -9.66 7.12 4.37
CA GLY A 115 -9.85 6.85 5.80
C GLY A 115 -8.54 6.72 6.58
N ILE A 116 -7.58 5.94 6.07
CA ILE A 116 -6.27 5.74 6.74
C ILE A 116 -5.42 7.03 6.73
N PRO A 117 -5.23 7.75 5.61
CA PRO A 117 -4.48 9.01 5.63
C PRO A 117 -5.04 10.03 6.62
N TRP A 118 -6.36 10.27 6.62
CA TRP A 118 -7.04 11.16 7.56
C TRP A 118 -6.84 10.75 9.03
N ALA A 119 -6.89 9.45 9.33
CA ALA A 119 -6.64 8.94 10.67
C ALA A 119 -5.17 9.13 11.08
N SER A 120 -4.24 8.98 10.14
CA SER A 120 -2.80 9.12 10.37
C SER A 120 -2.42 10.57 10.67
N GLU A 121 -2.89 11.52 9.86
CA GLU A 121 -2.79 12.98 10.07
C GLU A 121 -3.33 13.37 11.46
N THR A 122 -4.56 12.93 11.77
CA THR A 122 -5.22 13.23 13.05
C THR A 122 -4.40 12.72 14.26
N VAL A 123 -3.83 11.52 14.18
CA VAL A 123 -3.00 10.94 15.25
C VAL A 123 -1.62 11.62 15.30
N ALA A 124 -1.00 11.91 14.16
CA ALA A 124 0.29 12.57 14.07
C ALA A 124 0.26 13.94 14.74
N HIS A 125 -0.78 14.74 14.51
CA HIS A 125 -0.95 16.04 15.18
C HIS A 125 -1.38 15.94 16.65
N ALA A 126 -2.02 14.84 17.08
CA ALA A 126 -2.40 14.62 18.48
C ALA A 126 -1.23 14.18 19.38
N LEU A 127 -0.18 13.57 18.82
CA LEU A 127 0.97 13.08 19.58
C LEU A 127 1.88 14.23 20.08
N PRO A 128 2.37 14.20 21.34
CA PRO A 128 3.36 15.18 21.82
C PRO A 128 4.74 14.95 21.20
N HIS A 129 5.45 15.99 20.79
CA HIS A 129 6.79 15.88 20.14
C HIS A 129 7.80 14.97 20.88
N LYS A 130 7.71 14.83 22.21
CA LYS A 130 8.56 13.91 22.99
C LYS A 130 8.40 12.43 22.65
N THR A 131 7.27 11.99 22.09
CA THR A 131 7.13 10.59 21.63
C THR A 131 7.96 10.32 20.38
N ASN A 132 8.28 11.37 19.61
CA ASN A 132 9.00 11.28 18.36
C ASN A 132 10.50 11.01 18.58
N GLU A 133 11.06 11.48 19.71
CA GLU A 133 12.47 11.26 20.08
C GLU A 133 12.82 9.77 20.18
N LEU A 134 11.90 8.93 20.70
CA LEU A 134 12.10 7.48 20.80
C LEU A 134 12.04 6.80 19.43
N ILE A 135 11.05 7.16 18.61
CA ILE A 135 10.87 6.62 17.26
C ILE A 135 12.08 6.94 16.39
N ALA A 136 12.57 8.18 16.46
CA ALA A 136 13.70 8.65 15.67
C ALA A 136 15.04 8.04 16.13
N ALA A 137 15.25 7.81 17.42
CA ALA A 137 16.47 7.16 17.92
C ALA A 137 16.58 5.73 17.38
N GLU A 138 15.56 4.90 17.56
CA GLU A 138 15.53 3.52 17.03
C GLU A 138 15.62 3.49 15.50
N SER A 139 15.00 4.45 14.81
CA SER A 139 15.09 4.56 13.34
C SER A 139 16.50 4.94 12.88
N LEU A 140 17.18 5.87 13.57
CA LEU A 140 18.54 6.29 13.22
C LEU A 140 19.56 5.18 13.50
N ASP A 141 19.45 4.51 14.65
CA ASP A 141 20.32 3.38 15.00
C ASP A 141 20.18 2.23 13.98
N PHE A 142 18.96 1.92 13.52
CA PHE A 142 18.75 0.96 12.44
C PHE A 142 19.40 1.40 11.12
N LEU A 143 19.27 2.68 10.75
CA LEU A 143 19.83 3.19 9.50
C LEU A 143 21.36 3.24 9.51
N ASP A 144 21.96 3.55 10.66
CA ASP A 144 23.41 3.51 10.87
C ASP A 144 23.98 2.08 10.87
N GLU A 145 23.19 1.07 11.25
CA GLU A 145 23.61 -0.35 11.18
C GLU A 145 23.50 -0.94 9.76
N TYR A 146 22.48 -0.54 8.97
CA TYR A 146 22.14 -1.23 7.72
C TYR A 146 22.31 -0.43 6.42
N TRP A 147 22.26 0.91 6.43
CA TRP A 147 22.24 1.74 5.21
C TRP A 147 23.34 2.81 5.16
N PHE A 148 23.82 3.28 6.31
CA PHE A 148 24.78 4.39 6.39
C PHE A 148 26.16 3.99 6.89
N GLY A 149 27.16 4.73 6.43
CA GLY A 149 28.51 4.74 6.99
C GLY A 149 28.84 6.07 7.67
N GLU A 150 29.95 6.09 8.40
CA GLU A 150 30.52 7.34 8.94
C GLU A 150 30.76 8.35 7.81
N SER A 151 30.49 9.64 8.09
CA SER A 151 30.66 10.72 7.11
C SER A 151 32.13 10.96 6.77
N GLU A 152 32.42 11.08 5.47
CA GLU A 152 33.73 11.47 4.94
C GLU A 152 33.94 13.01 4.95
N ILE A 153 32.91 13.80 5.29
CA ILE A 153 32.97 15.27 5.34
C ILE A 153 33.72 15.73 6.59
N ASP A 154 34.67 16.65 6.42
CA ASP A 154 35.49 17.14 7.53
C ASP A 154 34.66 17.85 8.62
N GLU A 155 35.01 17.58 9.88
CA GLU A 155 34.31 18.14 11.06
C GLU A 155 34.24 19.68 11.06
N GLN A 156 35.19 20.36 10.41
CA GLN A 156 35.18 21.82 10.32
C GLN A 156 34.10 22.33 9.36
N ARG A 157 33.88 21.63 8.24
CA ARG A 157 32.78 21.87 7.29
C ARG A 157 31.45 21.45 7.89
N GLN A 158 31.36 20.28 8.54
CA GLN A 158 30.16 19.88 9.26
C GLN A 158 29.75 20.92 10.32
N ALA A 159 30.71 21.40 11.13
CA ALA A 159 30.46 22.43 12.14
C ALA A 159 29.99 23.77 11.55
N LYS A 160 30.52 24.19 10.39
CA LYS A 160 30.05 25.40 9.68
C LYS A 160 28.61 25.24 9.19
N ILE A 161 28.26 24.10 8.59
CA ILE A 161 26.90 23.82 8.13
C ILE A 161 25.93 23.79 9.32
N ARG A 162 26.30 23.11 10.41
CA ARG A 162 25.53 23.08 11.67
C ARG A 162 25.30 24.48 12.26
N ASP A 163 26.31 25.35 12.27
CA ASP A 163 26.18 26.69 12.82
C ASP A 163 25.36 27.63 11.91
N HIS A 164 25.51 27.53 10.59
CA HIS A 164 24.69 28.27 9.62
C HIS A 164 23.22 27.88 9.74
N PHE A 165 22.90 26.58 9.68
CA PHE A 165 21.55 26.05 9.87
C PHE A 165 20.91 26.55 11.17
N ARG A 166 21.64 26.46 12.29
CA ARG A 166 21.18 26.89 13.62
C ARG A 166 20.97 28.40 13.73
N THR A 167 21.75 29.22 13.03
CA THR A 167 21.74 30.69 13.18
C THR A 167 20.93 31.43 12.13
N GLN A 168 20.78 30.89 10.92
CA GLN A 168 20.07 31.51 9.81
C GLN A 168 18.72 30.85 9.53
N LEU A 169 18.63 29.51 9.57
CA LEU A 169 17.43 28.79 9.13
C LEU A 169 16.46 28.47 10.27
N LEU A 170 16.93 27.94 11.40
CA LEU A 170 16.04 27.64 12.53
C LEU A 170 15.24 28.84 13.08
N PRO A 171 15.75 30.10 13.07
CA PRO A 171 14.94 31.26 13.45
C PRO A 171 13.74 31.55 12.53
N LEU A 172 13.69 30.97 11.32
CA LEU A 172 12.60 31.14 10.37
C LEU A 172 11.40 30.23 10.69
N ASP A 173 11.61 29.14 11.46
CA ASP A 173 10.52 28.34 12.02
C ASP A 173 9.91 29.05 13.25
N GLU A 174 8.84 29.77 13.00
CA GLU A 174 8.06 30.41 14.05
C GLU A 174 7.10 29.43 14.76
N THR A 175 6.86 28.25 14.18
CA THR A 175 5.76 27.34 14.53
C THR A 175 6.15 26.32 15.59
N ASN A 176 7.33 25.70 15.49
CA ASN A 176 7.69 24.51 16.26
C ASN A 176 8.89 24.73 17.20
N LYS A 177 8.86 25.82 17.98
CA LYS A 177 9.88 26.22 18.99
C LYS A 177 10.17 25.21 20.12
N GLY A 178 9.51 24.04 20.12
CA GLY A 178 9.76 22.93 21.05
C GLY A 178 10.54 21.77 20.44
N ILE A 179 10.85 21.80 19.14
CA ILE A 179 11.62 20.76 18.44
C ILE A 179 13.12 21.05 18.57
N ASN A 180 13.91 20.01 18.87
CA ASN A 180 15.36 20.10 18.98
C ASN A 180 16.02 19.59 17.69
N TYR A 181 16.06 20.43 16.66
CA TYR A 181 16.62 20.06 15.38
C TYR A 181 18.12 19.72 15.46
N ARG A 182 18.54 18.62 14.83
CA ARG A 182 19.93 18.15 14.79
C ARG A 182 20.29 17.72 13.37
N LEU A 183 21.43 18.20 12.85
CA LEU A 183 21.96 17.72 11.57
C LEU A 183 22.94 16.57 11.77
N HIS A 184 22.67 15.46 11.09
CA HIS A 184 23.54 14.29 10.97
C HIS A 184 24.15 14.26 9.59
N PHE A 185 25.45 13.95 9.50
CA PHE A 185 26.13 13.69 8.25
C PHE A 185 26.42 12.20 8.17
N ARG A 186 26.18 11.59 7.01
CA ARG A 186 26.38 10.16 6.76
C ARG A 186 26.90 9.91 5.35
N SER A 187 27.73 8.89 5.19
CA SER A 187 27.90 8.29 3.87
C SER A 187 26.74 7.34 3.60
N TRP A 188 26.26 7.30 2.37
CA TRP A 188 25.24 6.34 1.94
C TRP A 188 25.65 5.84 0.55
N ASP A 189 25.89 4.54 0.45
CA ASP A 189 26.35 3.86 -0.75
C ASP A 189 25.34 2.78 -1.18
N HIS A 190 25.18 2.59 -2.49
CA HIS A 190 24.46 1.46 -3.07
C HIS A 190 25.24 0.92 -4.28
N ASN A 191 25.70 -0.32 -4.20
CA ASN A 191 26.57 -0.95 -5.21
C ASN A 191 27.78 -0.06 -5.57
N ASP A 192 28.57 0.30 -4.54
CA ASP A 192 29.78 1.16 -4.61
C ASP A 192 29.55 2.58 -5.17
N LYS A 193 28.30 3.06 -5.19
CA LYS A 193 27.93 4.40 -5.65
C LYS A 193 27.29 5.21 -4.53
N LYS A 194 27.83 6.40 -4.31
CA LYS A 194 27.34 7.36 -3.30
C LYS A 194 25.98 7.92 -3.71
N ILE A 195 25.01 7.95 -2.80
CA ILE A 195 23.66 8.48 -3.05
C ILE A 195 23.54 9.91 -2.50
N PRO A 196 23.22 10.93 -3.31
CA PRO A 196 22.84 12.25 -2.82
C PRO A 196 21.40 12.22 -2.30
N ASN A 197 21.22 12.42 -0.99
CA ASN A 197 19.91 12.63 -0.42
C ASN A 197 19.98 13.52 0.85
N ALA A 198 18.85 14.06 1.24
CA ALA A 198 18.60 14.68 2.53
C ALA A 198 17.19 14.30 2.96
N PHE A 199 16.96 13.97 4.24
CA PHE A 199 15.62 13.67 4.74
C PHE A 199 15.51 13.91 6.25
N ALA A 200 14.30 14.25 6.72
CA ALA A 200 13.99 14.45 8.13
C ALA A 200 13.28 13.26 8.81
N LEU A 201 13.67 13.00 10.07
CA LEU A 201 12.99 12.10 11.01
C LEU A 201 11.94 12.85 11.85
N PRO A 202 10.94 12.14 12.42
CA PRO A 202 9.85 12.74 13.22
C PRO A 202 10.26 13.66 14.38
N SER A 203 11.49 13.54 14.89
CA SER A 203 12.05 14.29 16.02
C SER A 203 12.66 15.66 15.65
N GLY A 204 12.85 15.94 14.35
CA GLY A 204 13.69 17.05 13.88
C GLY A 204 15.16 16.69 13.66
N ASP A 205 15.54 15.42 13.78
CA ASP A 205 16.81 14.92 13.27
C ASP A 205 16.77 14.90 11.74
N ILE A 206 17.68 15.64 11.09
CA ILE A 206 17.79 15.71 9.62
C ILE A 206 19.12 15.07 9.21
N ILE A 207 19.06 14.11 8.29
CA ILE A 207 20.22 13.40 7.74
C ILE A 207 20.58 14.08 6.42
N LEU A 208 21.85 14.41 6.25
CA LEU A 208 22.45 14.87 4.99
C LEU A 208 23.48 13.84 4.53
N THR A 209 23.37 13.34 3.29
CA THR A 209 24.42 12.47 2.76
C THR A 209 25.63 13.27 2.31
N ASP A 210 26.82 12.68 2.43
CA ASP A 210 28.08 13.26 1.96
C ASP A 210 28.00 13.71 0.49
N GLN A 211 27.35 12.89 -0.36
CA GLN A 211 27.21 13.18 -1.79
C GLN A 211 26.29 14.36 -2.07
N PHE A 212 25.22 14.55 -1.29
CA PHE A 212 24.41 15.77 -1.36
C PHE A 212 25.23 17.01 -0.98
N VAL A 213 26.01 16.92 0.10
CA VAL A 213 26.93 17.99 0.53
C VAL A 213 28.03 18.28 -0.50
N LEU A 214 28.45 17.29 -1.29
CA LEU A 214 29.43 17.45 -2.38
C LEU A 214 28.83 18.02 -3.68
N LEU A 215 27.58 17.68 -4.03
CA LEU A 215 26.90 18.22 -5.22
C LEU A 215 26.48 19.69 -5.07
N THR A 216 26.26 20.14 -3.84
CA THR A 216 25.82 21.51 -3.53
C THR A 216 26.92 22.53 -3.80
N LYS A 217 26.62 23.58 -4.60
CA LYS A 217 27.60 24.57 -5.09
C LYS A 217 27.65 25.87 -4.27
N ASN A 218 26.58 26.21 -3.57
CA ASN A 218 26.46 27.43 -2.78
C ASN A 218 25.56 27.20 -1.55
N GLN A 219 25.48 28.19 -0.67
CA GLN A 219 24.70 28.07 0.57
C GLN A 219 23.19 28.07 0.30
N ASP A 220 22.72 28.90 -0.64
CA ASP A 220 21.32 29.03 -1.03
C ASP A 220 20.69 27.68 -1.46
N GLU A 221 21.44 26.85 -2.18
CA GLU A 221 21.05 25.48 -2.57
C GLU A 221 20.94 24.54 -1.37
N MET A 222 21.92 24.56 -0.46
CA MET A 222 21.90 23.79 0.80
C MET A 222 20.68 24.20 1.65
N ASP A 223 20.48 25.51 1.78
CA ASP A 223 19.41 26.11 2.58
C ASP A 223 18.03 25.80 2.00
N SER A 224 17.90 25.75 0.67
CA SER A 224 16.64 25.41 0.01
C SER A 224 16.13 24.01 0.38
N VAL A 225 17.02 23.02 0.43
CA VAL A 225 16.69 21.64 0.82
C VAL A 225 16.54 21.53 2.34
N LEU A 226 17.38 22.20 3.12
CA LEU A 226 17.21 22.23 4.59
C LEU A 226 15.88 22.87 5.02
N LEU A 227 15.38 23.88 4.28
CA LEU A 227 14.06 24.46 4.52
C LEU A 227 12.92 23.53 4.10
N HIS A 228 13.10 22.73 3.04
CA HIS A 228 12.17 21.65 2.65
C HIS A 228 12.08 20.57 3.74
N GLU A 229 13.21 20.13 4.29
CA GLU A 229 13.25 19.17 5.40
C GLU A 229 12.65 19.72 6.69
N ILE A 230 12.86 21.00 7.00
CA ILE A 230 12.14 21.65 8.10
C ILE A 230 10.62 21.63 7.82
N GLY A 231 10.19 21.83 6.56
CA GLY A 231 8.79 21.72 6.15
C GLY A 231 8.18 20.36 6.49
N HIS A 232 8.86 19.26 6.16
CA HIS A 232 8.43 17.90 6.53
C HIS A 232 8.29 17.69 8.03
N VAL A 233 9.18 18.26 8.84
CA VAL A 233 9.10 18.22 10.32
C VAL A 233 7.94 19.07 10.84
N VAL A 234 7.76 20.28 10.30
CA VAL A 234 6.69 21.22 10.71
C VAL A 234 5.31 20.62 10.47
N HIS A 235 5.12 19.99 9.31
CA HIS A 235 3.88 19.30 8.91
C HIS A 235 3.83 17.82 9.38
N ARG A 236 4.84 17.33 10.09
CA ARG A 236 4.90 15.98 10.70
C ARG A 236 4.77 14.82 9.70
N HIS A 237 5.09 15.03 8.43
CA HIS A 237 4.87 14.04 7.35
C HIS A 237 5.53 12.68 7.61
N SER A 238 6.74 12.63 8.16
CA SER A 238 7.44 11.37 8.47
C SER A 238 6.74 10.60 9.61
N LEU A 239 6.09 11.30 10.55
CA LEU A 239 5.28 10.68 11.60
C LEU A 239 3.95 10.14 11.04
N GLU A 240 3.31 10.89 10.14
CA GLU A 240 2.11 10.42 9.43
C GLU A 240 2.36 9.15 8.64
N MET A 241 3.48 9.09 7.91
CA MET A 241 3.91 7.91 7.16
C MET A 241 4.13 6.69 8.08
N VAL A 242 4.83 6.87 9.20
CA VAL A 242 5.05 5.81 10.21
C VAL A 242 3.73 5.32 10.81
N ILE A 243 2.80 6.22 11.14
CA ILE A 243 1.47 5.87 11.66
C ILE A 243 0.65 5.14 10.59
N GLN A 244 0.66 5.64 9.34
CA GLN A 244 -0.06 5.04 8.22
C GLN A 244 0.40 3.61 7.96
N SER A 245 1.72 3.36 7.89
CA SER A 245 2.29 2.02 7.77
C SER A 245 1.86 1.12 8.94
N THR A 246 2.00 1.61 10.17
CA THR A 246 1.60 0.88 11.39
C THR A 246 0.11 0.49 11.36
N LEU A 247 -0.76 1.41 10.95
CA LEU A 247 -2.20 1.16 10.80
C LEU A 247 -2.48 0.11 9.72
N VAL A 248 -1.87 0.24 8.54
CA VAL A 248 -2.04 -0.74 7.43
C VAL A 248 -1.59 -2.13 7.86
N THR A 249 -0.40 -2.27 8.44
CA THR A 249 0.13 -3.55 8.94
C THR A 249 -0.77 -4.15 10.01
N THR A 250 -1.29 -3.33 10.94
CA THR A 250 -2.25 -3.77 11.96
C THR A 250 -3.56 -4.26 11.35
N ILE A 251 -4.10 -3.56 10.35
CA ILE A 251 -5.34 -3.95 9.65
C ILE A 251 -5.14 -5.26 8.89
N VAL A 252 -4.02 -5.41 8.17
CA VAL A 252 -3.68 -6.65 7.45
C VAL A 252 -3.60 -7.82 8.43
N MET A 253 -2.87 -7.68 9.53
CA MET A 253 -2.76 -8.70 10.59
C MET A 253 -4.12 -9.09 11.20
N LEU A 254 -5.01 -8.13 11.44
CA LEU A 254 -6.37 -8.39 11.93
C LEU A 254 -7.25 -9.14 10.92
N VAL A 255 -7.00 -8.96 9.62
CA VAL A 255 -7.76 -9.60 8.53
C VAL A 255 -7.22 -11.00 8.19
N THR A 256 -5.89 -11.17 8.17
CA THR A 256 -5.24 -12.46 7.85
C THR A 256 -5.16 -13.39 9.05
N GLY A 257 -5.16 -12.84 10.27
CA GLY A 257 -4.83 -13.57 11.50
C GLY A 257 -3.33 -13.90 11.63
N ASP A 258 -2.48 -13.40 10.74
CA ASP A 258 -1.04 -13.63 10.78
C ASP A 258 -0.33 -12.54 11.58
N SER A 259 0.31 -12.94 12.69
CA SER A 259 1.10 -12.06 13.55
C SER A 259 2.58 -12.01 13.17
N SER A 260 3.02 -12.67 12.11
CA SER A 260 4.43 -12.70 11.66
C SER A 260 5.02 -11.29 11.51
N GLY A 261 4.27 -10.38 10.88
CA GLY A 261 4.70 -9.01 10.62
C GLY A 261 4.75 -8.06 11.84
N ILE A 262 4.39 -8.51 13.05
CA ILE A 262 4.47 -7.65 14.25
C ILE A 262 5.88 -7.62 14.85
N ALA A 263 6.66 -8.70 14.72
CA ALA A 263 8.00 -8.79 15.30
C ALA A 263 8.94 -7.71 14.76
N ASP A 264 8.76 -7.32 13.50
CA ASP A 264 9.62 -6.37 12.79
C ASP A 264 9.06 -4.94 12.74
N VAL A 265 7.99 -4.59 13.46
CA VAL A 265 7.43 -3.22 13.40
C VAL A 265 8.45 -2.16 13.87
N GLY A 266 9.32 -2.49 14.84
CA GLY A 266 10.39 -1.60 15.29
C GLY A 266 11.54 -1.50 14.29
N LEU A 267 12.09 -2.65 13.87
CA LEU A 267 13.19 -2.75 12.89
C LEU A 267 12.78 -2.18 11.52
N GLY A 268 11.53 -2.35 11.13
CA GLY A 268 10.97 -1.89 9.88
C GLY A 268 10.79 -0.38 9.77
N LEU A 269 10.88 0.41 10.85
CA LEU A 269 10.67 1.88 10.75
C LEU A 269 11.81 2.59 10.00
N GLY A 270 13.06 2.23 10.27
CA GLY A 270 14.20 2.77 9.52
C GLY A 270 14.12 2.38 8.04
N ALA A 271 13.91 1.09 7.76
CA ALA A 271 13.70 0.60 6.40
C ALA A 271 12.52 1.30 5.68
N LEU A 272 11.39 1.49 6.37
CA LEU A 272 10.23 2.22 5.84
C LEU A 272 10.61 3.65 5.47
N LEU A 273 11.27 4.39 6.36
CA LEU A 273 11.58 5.81 6.17
C LEU A 273 12.48 6.10 4.97
N VAL A 274 13.30 5.14 4.52
CA VAL A 274 14.17 5.32 3.36
C VAL A 274 13.63 4.64 2.10
N SER A 275 12.85 3.56 2.21
CA SER A 275 12.20 2.90 1.06
C SER A 275 10.81 3.46 0.70
N SER A 276 10.30 4.43 1.46
CA SER A 276 8.99 5.05 1.23
C SER A 276 9.11 6.45 0.65
N HIS A 277 8.06 6.85 -0.06
CA HIS A 277 7.94 8.17 -0.64
C HIS A 277 6.85 8.96 0.07
N TYR A 278 7.10 10.25 0.30
CA TYR A 278 6.07 11.16 0.71
C TYR A 278 4.97 11.30 -0.35
N SER A 279 3.73 11.56 0.11
CA SER A 279 2.62 11.84 -0.80
C SER A 279 2.86 13.16 -1.54
N ARG A 280 2.28 13.31 -2.74
CA ARG A 280 2.33 14.56 -3.52
C ARG A 280 1.82 15.78 -2.74
N ASN A 281 0.93 15.56 -1.77
CA ASN A 281 0.44 16.62 -0.91
C ASN A 281 1.53 17.06 0.09
N HIS A 282 2.21 16.10 0.73
CA HIS A 282 3.32 16.35 1.64
C HIS A 282 4.48 17.10 0.95
N GLU A 283 4.87 16.66 -0.26
CA GLU A 283 5.88 17.38 -1.05
C GLU A 283 5.43 18.81 -1.39
N SER A 284 4.16 18.98 -1.78
CA SER A 284 3.63 20.30 -2.12
C SER A 284 3.57 21.25 -0.91
N GLU A 285 3.28 20.74 0.29
CA GLU A 285 3.26 21.52 1.54
C GLU A 285 4.68 21.88 1.99
N ALA A 286 5.61 20.93 1.96
CA ALA A 286 7.02 21.17 2.28
C ALA A 286 7.68 22.14 1.28
N ASP A 287 7.38 22.04 -0.02
CA ASP A 287 7.82 22.99 -1.06
C ASP A 287 7.30 24.42 -0.78
N VAL A 288 6.02 24.59 -0.44
CA VAL A 288 5.44 25.92 -0.13
C VAL A 288 6.12 26.51 1.09
N TYR A 289 6.23 25.72 2.17
CA TYR A 289 6.92 26.13 3.37
C TYR A 289 8.36 26.58 3.04
N ALA A 290 9.11 25.77 2.29
CA ALA A 290 10.47 26.07 1.90
C ALA A 290 10.56 27.39 1.13
N PHE A 291 9.78 27.55 0.07
CA PHE A 291 9.86 28.73 -0.80
C PHE A 291 9.40 30.01 -0.07
N GLU A 292 8.37 29.94 0.78
CA GLU A 292 7.99 31.07 1.63
C GLU A 292 9.11 31.48 2.60
N LYS A 293 9.79 30.50 3.25
CA LYS A 293 10.93 30.81 4.13
C LYS A 293 12.14 31.33 3.35
N MET A 294 12.40 30.85 2.13
CA MET A 294 13.44 31.38 1.25
C MET A 294 13.18 32.85 0.89
N LEU A 295 11.94 33.21 0.53
CA LEU A 295 11.55 34.61 0.26
C LEU A 295 11.79 35.52 1.48
N VAL A 296 11.46 35.05 2.70
CA VAL A 296 11.71 35.79 3.94
C VAL A 296 13.22 35.90 4.27
N ALA A 297 14.00 34.86 3.97
CA ALA A 297 15.45 34.82 4.18
C ALA A 297 16.25 35.63 3.15
N GLY A 298 15.62 36.06 2.04
CA GLY A 298 16.30 36.73 0.94
C GLY A 298 17.04 35.78 -0.01
N ILE A 299 16.65 34.51 -0.02
CA ILE A 299 17.23 33.44 -0.86
C ILE A 299 16.34 33.25 -2.09
N ASP A 300 16.92 33.16 -3.30
CA ASP A 300 16.15 32.92 -4.53
C ASP A 300 15.65 31.45 -4.59
N PRO A 301 14.33 31.19 -4.65
CA PRO A 301 13.77 29.84 -4.81
C PRO A 301 14.30 29.07 -6.03
N GLN A 302 14.90 29.74 -7.03
CA GLN A 302 15.61 29.07 -8.12
C GLN A 302 16.73 28.15 -7.62
N ALA A 303 17.35 28.41 -6.45
CA ALA A 303 18.36 27.55 -5.86
C ALA A 303 17.87 26.10 -5.66
N PHE A 304 16.60 25.91 -5.27
CA PHE A 304 15.98 24.60 -5.14
C PHE A 304 15.95 23.84 -6.47
N SER A 305 15.50 24.50 -7.54
CA SER A 305 15.48 23.91 -8.89
C SER A 305 16.89 23.55 -9.39
N LEU A 306 17.90 24.33 -9.01
CA LEU A 306 19.30 24.13 -9.42
C LEU A 306 20.01 22.98 -8.70
N ILE A 307 19.60 22.62 -7.48
CA ILE A 307 20.15 21.45 -6.77
C ILE A 307 19.39 20.18 -7.13
N MET A 308 18.05 20.21 -7.21
CA MET A 308 17.24 19.04 -7.62
C MET A 308 17.65 18.54 -9.01
N GLY A 309 17.70 19.40 -10.02
CA GLY A 309 18.11 18.99 -11.38
C GLY A 309 19.55 18.47 -11.47
N ARG A 310 20.40 18.75 -10.47
CA ARG A 310 21.79 18.27 -10.39
C ARG A 310 21.92 16.96 -9.63
N MET A 311 21.03 16.71 -8.67
CA MET A 311 20.84 15.39 -8.07
C MET A 311 20.29 14.43 -9.12
N ASP A 312 19.26 14.85 -9.87
CA ASP A 312 18.71 14.11 -11.02
C ASP A 312 19.82 13.79 -12.05
N GLU A 313 20.56 14.80 -12.54
CA GLU A 313 21.67 14.61 -13.51
C GLU A 313 22.80 13.72 -12.97
N TYR A 314 23.12 13.80 -11.68
CA TYR A 314 24.12 12.93 -11.06
C TYR A 314 23.63 11.49 -10.98
N MET A 315 22.40 11.28 -10.53
CA MET A 315 21.81 9.97 -10.36
C MET A 315 21.62 9.28 -11.72
N GLU A 316 21.14 10.02 -12.73
CA GLU A 316 21.04 9.55 -14.11
C GLU A 316 22.40 9.04 -14.61
N LYS A 317 23.46 9.85 -14.53
CA LYS A 317 24.79 9.45 -15.01
C LYS A 317 25.40 8.31 -14.21
N THR A 318 25.23 8.31 -12.89
CA THR A 318 25.86 7.33 -11.99
C THR A 318 25.14 5.98 -12.04
N PHE A 319 23.82 5.95 -12.26
CA PHE A 319 23.03 4.72 -12.22
C PHE A 319 22.63 4.17 -13.61
N HIS A 320 22.36 4.98 -14.65
CA HIS A 320 22.19 4.45 -16.01
C HIS A 320 23.51 3.99 -16.67
N ALA A 321 24.62 4.71 -16.51
CA ALA A 321 25.84 4.39 -17.25
C ALA A 321 26.45 3.03 -16.89
N ALA A 322 26.14 2.49 -15.71
CA ALA A 322 26.60 1.18 -15.27
C ALA A 322 25.85 0.00 -15.92
N GLU A 323 24.67 0.23 -16.51
CA GLU A 323 23.97 -0.81 -17.25
C GLU A 323 24.69 -1.11 -18.58
N VAL A 324 25.26 -0.07 -19.21
CA VAL A 324 26.02 -0.15 -20.46
C VAL A 324 27.38 -0.84 -20.28
N ASP A 325 28.07 -0.63 -19.16
CA ASP A 325 29.37 -1.26 -18.86
C ASP A 325 29.24 -2.74 -18.42
N SER A 326 28.01 -3.21 -18.15
CA SER A 326 27.75 -4.57 -17.65
C SER A 326 27.80 -5.69 -18.71
N GLY A 327 28.15 -5.36 -19.96
CA GLY A 327 28.53 -6.34 -20.98
C GLY A 327 27.43 -6.80 -21.94
N ILE A 328 26.40 -5.99 -22.18
CA ILE A 328 25.53 -6.18 -23.36
C ILE A 328 26.10 -5.36 -24.52
N GLU A 329 26.81 -6.03 -25.42
CA GLU A 329 27.21 -5.48 -26.72
C GLU A 329 25.96 -5.31 -27.58
N VAL A 330 25.23 -4.20 -27.38
CA VAL A 330 24.07 -3.83 -28.20
C VAL A 330 24.59 -3.54 -29.60
N ASN A 331 24.41 -4.51 -30.51
CA ASN A 331 24.90 -4.44 -31.87
C ASN A 331 24.15 -3.33 -32.63
N ALA A 332 24.76 -2.14 -32.65
CA ALA A 332 24.15 -0.90 -33.12
C ALA A 332 24.18 -0.79 -34.66
N ASP A 333 23.48 -1.70 -35.33
CA ASP A 333 23.39 -1.76 -36.79
C ASP A 333 21.91 -1.89 -37.24
N SER A 334 21.15 -0.80 -37.05
CA SER A 334 19.84 -0.58 -37.69
C SER A 334 19.41 0.89 -37.56
N HIS A 335 20.02 1.77 -38.35
CA HIS A 335 19.45 3.09 -38.66
C HIS A 335 19.38 3.27 -40.18
N GLY A 336 18.14 3.36 -40.67
CA GLY A 336 17.81 3.47 -42.09
C GLY A 336 16.77 2.41 -42.49
N GLY A 337 15.64 2.75 -43.10
CA GLY A 337 15.13 4.08 -43.47
C GLY A 337 14.13 3.97 -44.61
N THR A 338 13.06 4.77 -44.52
CA THR A 338 12.16 5.18 -45.63
C THR A 338 11.39 4.14 -46.45
N ASP A 339 10.12 4.52 -46.67
CA ASP A 339 9.26 4.24 -47.83
C ASP A 339 8.38 2.96 -47.89
N ASP A 340 7.23 3.20 -48.54
CA ASP A 340 6.08 2.34 -48.77
C ASP A 340 6.43 0.97 -49.41
N ASP A 341 5.69 -0.11 -49.05
CA ASP A 341 4.80 -0.74 -50.05
C ASP A 341 3.77 -1.75 -49.49
N ILE A 342 2.81 -2.01 -50.37
CA ILE A 342 1.62 -2.87 -50.35
C ILE A 342 1.85 -4.35 -49.99
N GLY A 343 1.15 -4.83 -48.94
CA GLY A 343 0.21 -5.97 -48.97
C GLY A 343 0.63 -7.43 -49.30
N ILE A 344 -0.41 -8.29 -49.22
CA ILE A 344 -0.52 -9.72 -49.61
C ILE A 344 -0.31 -10.76 -48.51
N ASP A 345 -1.30 -11.67 -48.42
CA ASP A 345 -1.39 -12.84 -47.55
C ASP A 345 -0.34 -13.92 -47.83
N THR A 346 -0.14 -14.85 -46.89
CA THR A 346 -0.33 -16.30 -47.17
C THR A 346 -0.32 -17.16 -45.91
N GLU A 347 -1.11 -18.23 -45.94
CA GLU A 347 -1.11 -19.32 -44.96
C GLU A 347 0.20 -20.15 -45.04
N SER A 348 0.51 -20.98 -44.03
CA SER A 348 0.44 -22.46 -44.17
C SER A 348 1.25 -23.25 -43.12
N THR A 349 0.52 -23.92 -42.21
CA THR A 349 0.65 -25.34 -41.80
C THR A 349 1.89 -25.95 -41.10
N ALA A 350 1.55 -26.93 -40.24
CA ALA A 350 2.29 -28.16 -39.87
C ALA A 350 3.39 -28.00 -38.79
N LYS A 351 3.31 -28.71 -37.64
CA LYS A 351 3.55 -30.16 -37.42
C LYS A 351 4.98 -30.57 -37.83
N SER A 352 5.79 -31.28 -37.06
CA SER A 352 5.66 -31.87 -35.71
C SER A 352 7.08 -32.37 -35.25
N ASP A 353 7.37 -33.17 -34.21
CA ASP A 353 6.60 -34.08 -33.34
C ASP A 353 7.33 -34.38 -32.00
N VAL A 354 6.59 -34.96 -31.04
CA VAL A 354 6.94 -36.03 -30.06
C VAL A 354 8.42 -36.22 -29.63
N ASP A 355 8.71 -36.11 -28.32
CA ASP A 355 8.98 -37.30 -27.48
C ASP A 355 8.98 -37.01 -25.97
N ALA A 356 8.70 -38.03 -25.15
CA ALA A 356 8.64 -37.93 -23.70
C ALA A 356 9.71 -38.79 -23.02
N ASN A 357 10.30 -38.33 -21.92
CA ASN A 357 10.85 -39.25 -20.93
C ASN A 357 10.86 -38.69 -19.50
N THR A 358 10.88 -39.61 -18.53
CA THR A 358 10.53 -39.39 -17.12
C THR A 358 11.77 -39.53 -16.22
N GLU A 359 11.90 -38.70 -15.18
CA GLU A 359 12.08 -39.11 -13.76
C GLU A 359 12.74 -38.04 -12.86
N ASN A 360 12.00 -37.67 -11.80
CA ASN A 360 12.42 -37.29 -10.45
C ASN A 360 13.69 -36.45 -10.19
N GLY A 361 13.46 -35.20 -9.76
CA GLY A 361 14.36 -34.44 -8.90
C GLY A 361 13.56 -33.34 -8.17
N GLN A 362 13.63 -33.29 -6.84
CA GLN A 362 13.05 -32.17 -6.08
C GLN A 362 14.00 -30.98 -6.14
N GLU A 363 13.56 -29.84 -6.66
CA GLU A 363 14.20 -28.55 -6.42
C GLU A 363 13.13 -27.50 -6.03
N GLU A 364 13.54 -26.58 -5.18
CA GLU A 364 12.68 -25.56 -4.58
C GLU A 364 12.35 -24.47 -5.61
N ASN A 365 11.06 -24.13 -5.76
CA ASN A 365 10.65 -22.97 -6.55
C ASN A 365 11.00 -21.66 -5.80
N VAL A 366 12.28 -21.32 -5.79
CA VAL A 366 12.70 -19.91 -5.74
C VAL A 366 12.31 -19.31 -7.09
N ASN A 367 11.24 -18.51 -7.11
CA ASN A 367 10.89 -17.75 -8.33
C ASN A 367 12.00 -16.76 -8.64
N VAL A 368 12.90 -17.16 -9.54
CA VAL A 368 13.88 -16.29 -10.17
C VAL A 368 13.12 -15.22 -10.92
N ILE A 369 13.31 -13.96 -10.54
CA ILE A 369 12.79 -12.81 -11.26
C ILE A 369 13.49 -12.79 -12.63
N GLU A 370 12.75 -13.05 -13.71
CA GLU A 370 13.25 -12.88 -15.07
C GLU A 370 13.62 -11.40 -15.28
N LYS A 371 14.92 -11.14 -15.42
CA LYS A 371 15.44 -9.81 -15.73
C LYS A 371 15.04 -9.42 -17.15
N THR A 372 14.04 -8.56 -17.28
CA THR A 372 13.80 -7.78 -18.50
C THR A 372 14.41 -6.39 -18.33
N GLY A 373 15.66 -6.22 -18.78
CA GLY A 373 16.33 -4.91 -18.80
C GLY A 373 15.50 -3.90 -19.58
N ASN A 374 14.94 -2.94 -18.87
CA ASN A 374 13.99 -1.96 -19.38
C ASN A 374 14.05 -0.70 -18.53
N THR A 375 13.68 0.45 -19.10
CA THR A 375 13.69 1.76 -18.41
C THR A 375 12.79 1.84 -17.16
N SER A 376 11.98 0.81 -16.89
CA SER A 376 11.27 0.64 -15.60
C SER A 376 12.25 0.47 -14.44
N ASP A 377 13.20 -0.47 -14.52
CA ASP A 377 14.09 -0.81 -13.39
C ASP A 377 14.90 0.40 -12.89
N TYR A 378 15.31 1.30 -13.81
CA TYR A 378 15.92 2.57 -13.44
C TYR A 378 14.94 3.50 -12.74
N ASN A 379 13.74 3.73 -13.30
CA ASN A 379 12.76 4.61 -12.66
C ASN A 379 12.34 4.06 -11.29
N ASP A 380 12.22 2.74 -11.15
CA ASP A 380 11.90 2.06 -9.91
C ASP A 380 13.05 2.17 -8.88
N LEU A 381 14.32 2.06 -9.30
CA LEU A 381 15.49 2.32 -8.43
C LEU A 381 15.61 3.80 -8.04
N MET A 382 15.37 4.73 -8.98
CA MET A 382 15.44 6.18 -8.76
C MET A 382 14.34 6.66 -7.82
N ASN A 383 13.13 6.10 -7.97
CA ASN A 383 12.07 6.26 -6.98
C ASN A 383 12.54 5.67 -5.65
N TYR A 384 12.90 4.39 -5.59
CA TYR A 384 13.30 3.68 -4.35
C TYR A 384 14.41 4.39 -3.54
N LEU A 385 15.36 5.04 -4.20
CA LEU A 385 16.46 5.79 -3.53
C LEU A 385 16.11 7.25 -3.22
N SER A 386 15.00 7.78 -3.75
CA SER A 386 14.51 9.14 -3.48
C SER A 386 13.29 9.12 -2.56
N THR A 387 13.44 9.68 -1.37
CA THR A 387 12.32 9.92 -0.44
C THR A 387 11.30 10.94 -1.00
N HIS A 388 11.66 11.71 -2.04
CA HIS A 388 10.93 12.87 -2.56
C HIS A 388 10.71 12.82 -4.10
N PRO A 389 9.72 12.07 -4.61
CA PRO A 389 9.48 11.94 -6.05
C PRO A 389 8.90 13.20 -6.73
N GLU A 390 8.78 13.15 -8.07
CA GLU A 390 8.14 14.14 -8.96
C GLU A 390 8.87 15.51 -9.09
N THR A 391 10.06 15.52 -9.69
CA THR A 391 10.93 16.71 -9.72
C THR A 391 10.49 17.85 -10.66
N GLU A 392 9.95 17.58 -11.86
CA GLU A 392 9.63 18.64 -12.84
C GLU A 392 8.58 19.65 -12.34
N ALA A 393 7.48 19.17 -11.74
CA ALA A 393 6.42 20.02 -11.22
C ALA A 393 6.92 20.94 -10.08
N ARG A 394 7.81 20.40 -9.24
CA ARG A 394 8.40 21.09 -8.09
C ARG A 394 9.44 22.11 -8.51
N GLN A 395 10.30 21.78 -9.48
CA GLN A 395 11.21 22.72 -10.12
C GLN A 395 10.46 23.89 -10.77
N LYS A 396 9.32 23.63 -11.44
CA LYS A 396 8.46 24.67 -12.00
C LYS A 396 7.83 25.56 -10.93
N LYS A 397 7.39 24.99 -9.80
CA LYS A 397 6.87 25.74 -8.65
C LYS A 397 7.94 26.66 -8.05
N ALA A 398 9.16 26.16 -7.87
CA ALA A 398 10.31 26.95 -7.43
C ALA A 398 10.60 28.13 -8.40
N GLN A 399 10.49 27.92 -9.71
CA GLN A 399 10.63 28.99 -10.70
C GLN A 399 9.53 30.06 -10.59
N GLN A 400 8.28 29.69 -10.27
CA GLN A 400 7.21 30.67 -10.03
C GLN A 400 7.51 31.54 -8.79
N TYR A 401 7.97 30.93 -7.69
CA TYR A 401 8.40 31.67 -6.50
C TYR A 401 9.66 32.53 -6.75
N SER A 402 10.56 32.10 -7.64
CA SER A 402 11.71 32.92 -8.10
C SER A 402 11.28 34.20 -8.81
N GLU A 403 10.19 34.18 -9.59
CA GLU A 403 9.65 35.40 -10.20
C GLU A 403 9.04 36.36 -9.17
N CYS A 404 8.46 35.85 -8.07
CA CYS A 404 8.08 36.67 -6.91
C CYS A 404 9.31 37.26 -6.20
N PHE A 405 10.37 36.47 -6.00
CA PHE A 405 11.63 36.92 -5.41
C PHE A 405 12.25 38.09 -6.20
N LYS A 406 12.32 37.97 -7.53
CA LYS A 406 12.82 39.02 -8.44
C LYS A 406 11.98 40.31 -8.42
N GLN A 407 10.71 40.22 -8.03
CA GLN A 407 9.83 41.36 -7.80
C GLN A 407 9.99 41.99 -6.41
N GLY A 408 10.82 41.40 -5.53
CA GLY A 408 11.02 41.85 -4.15
C GLY A 408 9.88 41.48 -3.20
N LEU A 409 9.08 40.46 -3.53
CA LEU A 409 7.97 40.00 -2.71
C LEU A 409 8.44 39.01 -1.64
N THR A 410 8.00 39.20 -0.39
CA THR A 410 8.23 38.26 0.72
C THR A 410 7.07 37.27 0.93
N VAL A 411 6.00 37.40 0.15
CA VAL A 411 4.83 36.50 0.12
C VAL A 411 4.38 36.37 -1.34
N CYS A 412 4.10 35.16 -1.79
CA CYS A 412 3.79 34.85 -3.19
C CYS A 412 2.51 34.00 -3.25
N ASP A 413 1.45 34.53 -3.87
CA ASP A 413 0.16 33.83 -4.03
C ASP A 413 0.20 32.99 -5.31
N VAL A 414 0.75 31.77 -5.21
CA VAL A 414 0.86 30.80 -6.31
C VAL A 414 -0.24 29.76 -6.18
N GLN A 415 -1.26 29.88 -7.03
CA GLN A 415 -2.40 28.94 -7.15
C GLN A 415 -2.03 27.63 -7.85
#